data_AF-A0A1X1Y3N7-F1
#
_entry.id   AF-A0A1X1Y3N7-F1
#
_cell.length_a   1.000
_cell.length_b   1.000
_cell.length_c   1.000
_cell.angle_alpha   90.00
_cell.angle_beta   90.00
_cell.angle_gamma   90.00
#
_symmetry.space_group_name_H-M   'P 1'
#
loop_
_entity.id
_entity.type
_entity.pdbx_description
1 polymer ?
#
loop_
_entity_poly.entity_id
_entity_poly.type
_entity_poly.pdbx_seq_one_letter_code
_entity_poly.pdbx_strand_id
1 'polypeptide(L)'
;MMSFSVLPPEINSLRMFSGAGSGPMLAAAVAWDGLASELGSAADLFASVTSGLAGQGWQGAASAAMVAAAAPYAGWLSAAAARAAGASAQARAVAGVFEAARAATVHPLVVAANRRGFVQLVLANVLGQNAPAIAAAEAAYEQMWAADVAAMAGYHAGASAVAAQLAPWHGSPPGSSTLSGLLGGAAPAAAAAGGVQAAARALGAQANAMPAAAAQSLTDLSLNLGLGNIGTLNVGGGNIGNLNFGSGNVNDWNWGSGNYGNDNLGSGNIGTGNTGSGNIGDFNIGSGNFGSGNLGSGNIGSINLGSGNFGTINIGNGNNGDVNIGSGNIGDFNFGSGNIGSTNFGFGNTGDTNFGFGNKGNNNIGFGLTGNNKFGFGELNSGSGNFGLFNSGNNNIGFFNSGNGNIGFFNSGNGNTGFGNAGNFNTGFWHSGNSNTGFGSAGSGNFGIFDGGNSNFGSFNVGFENTGFANSGAGNTGFFNSGDSNTGFANSGNVNTGFFNAGNINTGFWDAGDLNTGIGSALTQTVGNSGFGNLGTGNSGWGNNDPSGTGNSGFFNFGTGNSGISNAGAGFTPGFNSGYGNIGGHNAGITNSGSRLAGISNSGDDSSGIVNSGSQNSGGFNVGNMLSGFFR
;
A
#
# COMPACT_ATOMS: atom_id res chain seq x y z
N MET A 1 -14.74 -14.26 -8.89
CA MET A 1 -14.53 -14.84 -10.22
C MET A 1 -13.24 -14.24 -10.77
N MET A 2 -12.17 -15.02 -10.95
CA MET A 2 -10.93 -14.47 -11.51
C MET A 2 -11.16 -14.10 -12.98
N SER A 3 -10.89 -12.87 -13.37
CA SER A 3 -10.96 -12.45 -14.77
C SER A 3 -9.60 -12.65 -15.42
N PHE A 4 -9.48 -13.55 -16.41
CA PHE A 4 -8.21 -13.74 -17.14
C PHE A 4 -7.77 -12.47 -17.88
N SER A 5 -8.71 -11.54 -18.15
CA SER A 5 -8.45 -10.26 -18.81
C SER A 5 -7.59 -9.28 -18.02
N VAL A 6 -7.44 -9.45 -16.70
CA VAL A 6 -6.57 -8.57 -15.89
C VAL A 6 -5.16 -9.14 -15.69
N LEU A 7 -4.90 -10.34 -16.21
CA LEU A 7 -3.59 -10.99 -16.12
C LEU A 7 -2.81 -10.73 -17.42
N PRO A 8 -1.55 -10.27 -17.34
CA PRO A 8 -0.73 -10.06 -18.54
C PRO A 8 -0.35 -11.40 -19.19
N PRO A 9 0.05 -11.40 -20.48
CA PRO A 9 0.39 -12.60 -21.22
C PRO A 9 1.50 -13.43 -20.55
N GLU A 10 2.47 -12.83 -19.86
CA GLU A 10 3.50 -13.57 -19.12
C GLU A 10 2.90 -14.53 -18.08
N ILE A 11 1.80 -14.16 -17.45
CA ILE A 11 1.16 -14.97 -16.40
C ILE A 11 0.21 -16.00 -17.00
N ASN A 12 -0.64 -15.60 -17.96
CA ASN A 12 -1.57 -16.52 -18.61
C ASN A 12 -0.80 -17.61 -19.38
N SER A 13 0.22 -17.22 -20.16
CA SER A 13 1.14 -18.13 -20.84
C SER A 13 1.86 -19.06 -19.86
N LEU A 14 2.52 -18.52 -18.81
CA LEU A 14 3.30 -19.36 -17.90
C LEU A 14 2.42 -20.38 -17.16
N ARG A 15 1.22 -20.00 -16.74
CA ARG A 15 0.29 -20.92 -16.05
C ARG A 15 -0.18 -22.06 -16.96
N MET A 16 -0.44 -21.78 -18.24
CA MET A 16 -0.87 -22.81 -19.20
C MET A 16 0.27 -23.77 -19.58
N PHE A 17 1.51 -23.28 -19.65
CA PHE A 17 2.68 -24.08 -20.04
C PHE A 17 3.41 -24.75 -18.87
N SER A 18 3.01 -24.47 -17.63
CA SER A 18 3.52 -25.14 -16.44
C SER A 18 2.55 -26.22 -15.96
N GLY A 19 3.07 -27.24 -15.27
CA GLY A 19 2.28 -28.33 -14.72
C GLY A 19 2.42 -29.66 -15.48
N ALA A 20 1.60 -30.63 -15.10
CA ALA A 20 1.74 -32.02 -15.53
C ALA A 20 1.16 -32.34 -16.92
N GLY A 21 0.54 -31.35 -17.60
CA GLY A 21 -0.14 -31.54 -18.87
C GLY A 21 -1.41 -32.40 -18.76
N SER A 22 -1.89 -32.94 -19.90
CA SER A 22 -3.10 -33.76 -19.98
C SER A 22 -2.93 -35.20 -19.47
N GLY A 23 -1.69 -35.67 -19.26
CA GLY A 23 -1.36 -37.05 -18.89
C GLY A 23 -2.16 -37.61 -17.69
N PRO A 24 -2.21 -36.90 -16.54
CA PRO A 24 -2.98 -37.36 -15.38
C PRO A 24 -4.49 -37.53 -15.65
N MET A 25 -5.08 -36.63 -16.45
CA MET A 25 -6.51 -36.69 -16.77
C MET A 25 -6.81 -37.84 -17.75
N LEU A 26 -5.90 -38.12 -18.69
CA LEU A 26 -6.00 -39.28 -19.58
C LEU A 26 -5.84 -40.60 -18.82
N ALA A 27 -4.94 -40.65 -17.83
CA ALA A 27 -4.81 -41.82 -16.95
C ALA A 27 -6.09 -42.04 -16.12
N ALA A 28 -6.71 -40.97 -15.61
CA ALA A 28 -8.01 -41.06 -14.93
C ALA A 28 -9.11 -41.57 -15.86
N ALA A 29 -9.13 -41.14 -17.13
CA ALA A 29 -10.08 -41.67 -18.11
C ALA A 29 -9.94 -43.19 -18.30
N VAL A 30 -8.71 -43.70 -18.40
CA VAL A 30 -8.44 -45.15 -18.49
C VAL A 30 -8.91 -45.89 -17.24
N ALA A 31 -8.69 -45.33 -16.04
CA ALA A 31 -9.18 -45.93 -14.80
C ALA A 31 -10.72 -45.99 -14.74
N TRP A 32 -11.40 -44.93 -15.19
CA TRP A 32 -12.86 -44.90 -15.27
C TRP A 32 -13.42 -45.89 -16.30
N ASP A 33 -12.76 -46.07 -17.45
CA ASP A 33 -13.10 -47.12 -18.41
C ASP A 33 -12.93 -48.52 -17.80
N GLY A 34 -11.84 -48.75 -17.06
CA GLY A 34 -11.62 -50.00 -16.34
C GLY A 34 -12.73 -50.30 -15.34
N LEU A 35 -13.11 -49.31 -14.54
CA LEU A 35 -14.23 -49.43 -13.59
C LEU A 35 -15.57 -49.70 -14.31
N ALA A 36 -15.82 -49.03 -15.44
CA ALA A 36 -17.02 -49.26 -16.23
C ALA A 36 -17.10 -50.71 -16.73
N SER A 37 -15.97 -51.26 -17.18
CA SER A 37 -15.86 -52.66 -17.63
C SER A 37 -16.13 -53.65 -16.49
N GLU A 38 -15.54 -53.44 -15.32
CA GLU A 38 -15.73 -54.30 -14.14
C GLU A 38 -17.19 -54.26 -13.63
N LEU A 39 -17.78 -53.07 -13.56
CA LEU A 39 -19.18 -52.89 -13.15
C LEU A 39 -20.16 -53.51 -14.17
N GLY A 40 -19.88 -53.38 -15.46
CA GLY A 40 -20.66 -54.02 -16.53
C GLY A 40 -20.59 -55.54 -16.44
N SER A 41 -19.38 -56.09 -16.27
CA SER A 41 -19.16 -57.53 -16.10
C SER A 41 -19.85 -58.06 -14.84
N ALA A 42 -19.83 -57.31 -13.74
CA ALA A 42 -20.55 -57.65 -12.52
C ALA A 42 -22.07 -57.63 -12.71
N ALA A 43 -22.61 -56.67 -13.47
CA ALA A 43 -24.03 -56.63 -13.82
C ALA A 43 -24.46 -57.85 -14.64
N ASP A 44 -23.67 -58.21 -15.65
CA ASP A 44 -23.93 -59.36 -16.53
C ASP A 44 -23.86 -60.69 -15.76
N LEU A 45 -22.86 -60.85 -14.88
CA LEU A 45 -22.73 -62.02 -14.02
C LEU A 45 -23.91 -62.12 -13.04
N PHE A 46 -24.31 -61.03 -12.41
CA PHE A 46 -25.43 -61.00 -11.48
C PHE A 46 -26.77 -61.32 -12.17
N ALA A 47 -26.98 -60.78 -13.38
CA ALA A 47 -28.14 -61.09 -14.22
C ALA A 47 -28.14 -62.56 -14.68
N SER A 48 -26.98 -63.12 -15.01
CA SER A 48 -26.82 -64.53 -15.40
C SER A 48 -27.14 -65.49 -14.25
N VAL A 49 -26.62 -65.22 -13.04
CA VAL A 49 -26.90 -66.04 -11.84
C VAL A 49 -28.39 -65.99 -11.46
N THR A 50 -29.00 -64.80 -11.49
CA THR A 50 -30.42 -64.63 -11.15
C THR A 50 -31.36 -65.27 -12.16
N SER A 51 -31.07 -65.15 -13.46
CA SER A 51 -31.83 -65.83 -14.52
C SER A 51 -31.64 -67.34 -14.51
N GLY A 52 -30.41 -67.83 -14.25
CA GLY A 52 -30.10 -69.25 -14.09
C GLY A 52 -30.83 -69.89 -12.91
N LEU A 53 -30.92 -69.18 -11.78
CA LEU A 53 -31.65 -69.65 -10.58
C LEU A 53 -33.16 -69.82 -10.85
N ALA A 54 -33.76 -68.91 -11.62
CA ALA A 54 -35.19 -68.94 -11.94
C ALA A 54 -35.56 -69.87 -13.11
N GLY A 55 -34.64 -70.11 -14.05
CA GLY A 55 -34.85 -70.95 -15.22
C GLY A 55 -34.59 -72.45 -15.02
N GLN A 56 -34.04 -72.84 -13.87
CA GLN A 56 -33.64 -74.23 -13.56
C GLN A 56 -34.59 -74.86 -12.51
N GLY A 57 -34.06 -75.35 -11.38
CA GLY A 57 -34.80 -76.18 -10.39
C GLY A 57 -35.67 -75.44 -9.38
N TRP A 58 -35.58 -74.11 -9.28
CA TRP A 58 -36.44 -73.28 -8.41
C TRP A 58 -37.49 -72.55 -9.26
N GLN A 59 -38.63 -73.21 -9.48
CA GLN A 59 -39.75 -72.66 -10.23
C GLN A 59 -40.95 -72.41 -9.31
N GLY A 60 -41.58 -71.24 -9.42
CA GLY A 60 -42.75 -70.85 -8.62
C GLY A 60 -42.70 -69.42 -8.10
N ALA A 61 -43.72 -69.02 -7.33
CA ALA A 61 -43.93 -67.64 -6.89
C ALA A 61 -42.76 -67.06 -6.05
N ALA A 62 -42.08 -67.89 -5.26
CA ALA A 62 -40.94 -67.45 -4.44
C ALA A 62 -39.69 -67.14 -5.28
N SER A 63 -39.44 -67.90 -6.35
CA SER A 63 -38.32 -67.67 -7.28
C SER A 63 -38.55 -66.40 -8.11
N ALA A 64 -39.79 -66.20 -8.59
CA ALA A 64 -40.18 -64.96 -9.26
C ALA A 64 -40.05 -63.72 -8.34
N ALA A 65 -40.39 -63.84 -7.06
CA ALA A 65 -40.21 -62.78 -6.08
C ALA A 65 -38.72 -62.44 -5.83
N MET A 66 -37.85 -63.45 -5.80
CA MET A 66 -36.39 -63.24 -5.66
C MET A 66 -35.78 -62.54 -6.88
N VAL A 67 -36.18 -62.92 -8.10
CA VAL A 67 -35.75 -62.21 -9.34
C VAL A 67 -36.24 -60.76 -9.32
N ALA A 68 -37.49 -60.52 -8.91
CA ALA A 68 -38.03 -59.17 -8.79
C ALA A 68 -37.29 -58.32 -7.74
N ALA A 69 -36.85 -58.91 -6.63
CA ALA A 69 -36.08 -58.24 -5.60
C ALA A 69 -34.62 -57.94 -6.02
N ALA A 70 -34.05 -58.77 -6.89
CA ALA A 70 -32.66 -58.62 -7.37
C ALA A 70 -32.53 -57.63 -8.55
N ALA A 71 -33.59 -57.45 -9.35
CA ALA A 71 -33.59 -56.57 -10.52
C ALA A 71 -33.14 -55.10 -10.25
N PRO A 72 -33.53 -54.45 -9.14
CA PRO A 72 -33.08 -53.09 -8.82
C PRO A 72 -31.56 -52.97 -8.65
N TYR A 73 -30.90 -54.00 -8.11
CA TYR A 73 -29.44 -53.99 -7.92
C TYR A 73 -28.69 -54.22 -9.24
N ALA A 74 -29.17 -55.12 -10.09
CA ALA A 74 -28.63 -55.32 -11.44
C ALA A 74 -28.76 -54.04 -12.30
N GLY A 75 -29.92 -53.36 -12.21
CA GLY A 75 -30.17 -52.08 -12.85
C GLY A 75 -29.26 -50.97 -12.31
N TRP A 76 -28.98 -50.97 -11.00
CA TRP A 76 -28.03 -50.03 -10.40
C TRP A 76 -26.59 -50.27 -10.89
N LEU A 77 -26.13 -51.53 -10.97
CA LEU A 77 -24.79 -51.86 -11.50
C LEU A 77 -24.63 -51.42 -12.95
N SER A 78 -25.63 -51.69 -13.80
CA SER A 78 -25.64 -51.26 -15.20
C SER A 78 -25.62 -49.74 -15.34
N ALA A 79 -26.39 -49.03 -14.50
CA ALA A 79 -26.38 -47.57 -14.46
C ALA A 79 -25.05 -47.00 -13.95
N ALA A 80 -24.41 -47.66 -12.97
CA ALA A 80 -23.10 -47.28 -12.46
C ALA A 80 -22.00 -47.48 -13.52
N ALA A 81 -22.05 -48.58 -14.28
CA ALA A 81 -21.15 -48.82 -15.40
C ALA A 81 -21.28 -47.74 -16.49
N ALA A 82 -22.51 -47.39 -16.90
CA ALA A 82 -22.75 -46.32 -17.86
C ALA A 82 -22.27 -44.95 -17.38
N ARG A 83 -22.42 -44.65 -16.08
CA ARG A 83 -21.91 -43.41 -15.47
C ARG A 83 -20.38 -43.37 -15.42
N ALA A 84 -19.72 -44.49 -15.10
CA ALA A 84 -18.27 -44.60 -15.14
C ALA A 84 -17.72 -44.40 -16.56
N ALA A 85 -18.36 -44.99 -17.58
CA ALA A 85 -18.02 -44.74 -18.99
C ALA A 85 -18.22 -43.26 -19.37
N GLY A 86 -19.30 -42.63 -18.89
CA GLY A 86 -19.53 -41.20 -19.03
C GLY A 86 -18.42 -40.34 -18.40
N ALA A 87 -17.98 -40.68 -17.19
CA ALA A 87 -16.88 -39.98 -16.51
C ALA A 87 -15.56 -40.08 -17.27
N SER A 88 -15.25 -41.24 -17.86
CA SER A 88 -14.10 -41.42 -18.75
C SER A 88 -14.17 -40.53 -20.00
N ALA A 89 -15.33 -40.50 -20.67
CA ALA A 89 -15.53 -39.64 -21.84
C ALA A 89 -15.36 -38.16 -21.50
N GLN A 90 -15.89 -37.71 -20.35
CA GLN A 90 -15.72 -36.33 -19.89
C GLN A 90 -14.26 -36.03 -19.52
N ALA A 91 -13.54 -36.95 -18.88
CA ALA A 91 -12.12 -36.78 -18.59
C ALA A 91 -11.28 -36.59 -19.88
N ARG A 92 -11.56 -37.39 -20.93
CA ARG A 92 -10.94 -37.18 -22.26
C ARG A 92 -11.31 -35.84 -22.87
N ALA A 93 -12.57 -35.43 -22.73
CA ALA A 93 -13.02 -34.13 -23.24
C ALA A 93 -12.30 -32.97 -22.53
N VAL A 94 -12.18 -32.97 -21.20
CA VAL A 94 -11.40 -31.94 -20.47
C VAL A 94 -9.94 -31.91 -20.92
N ALA A 95 -9.31 -33.07 -21.11
CA ALA A 95 -7.94 -33.15 -21.62
C ALA A 95 -7.82 -32.51 -23.02
N GLY A 96 -8.81 -32.75 -23.89
CA GLY A 96 -8.87 -32.11 -25.21
C GLY A 96 -9.05 -30.59 -25.15
N VAL A 97 -9.91 -30.09 -24.25
CA VAL A 97 -10.09 -28.64 -24.03
C VAL A 97 -8.80 -28.00 -23.50
N PHE A 98 -8.07 -28.68 -22.61
CA PHE A 98 -6.76 -28.22 -22.14
C PHE A 98 -5.73 -28.11 -23.27
N GLU A 99 -5.57 -29.14 -24.10
CA GLU A 99 -4.59 -29.10 -25.20
C GLU A 99 -4.96 -28.06 -26.26
N ALA A 100 -6.26 -27.88 -26.54
CA ALA A 100 -6.72 -26.81 -27.44
C ALA A 100 -6.40 -25.41 -26.89
N ALA A 101 -6.60 -25.20 -25.58
CA ALA A 101 -6.25 -23.96 -24.92
C ALA A 101 -4.75 -23.71 -24.96
N ARG A 102 -3.95 -24.72 -24.60
CA ARG A 102 -2.48 -24.65 -24.64
C ARG A 102 -1.92 -24.36 -26.03
N ALA A 103 -2.53 -24.91 -27.07
CA ALA A 103 -2.15 -24.64 -28.46
C ALA A 103 -2.50 -23.21 -28.91
N ALA A 104 -3.58 -22.63 -28.37
CA ALA A 104 -4.02 -21.27 -28.66
C ALA A 104 -3.29 -20.19 -27.83
N THR A 105 -2.78 -20.56 -26.65
CA THR A 105 -2.00 -19.67 -25.77
C THR A 105 -0.63 -19.37 -26.38
N VAL A 106 -0.21 -18.12 -26.29
CA VAL A 106 1.11 -17.67 -26.75
C VAL A 106 2.20 -18.36 -25.94
N HIS A 107 3.28 -18.77 -26.61
CA HIS A 107 4.38 -19.41 -25.90
C HIS A 107 5.16 -18.38 -25.06
N PRO A 108 5.51 -18.66 -23.78
CA PRO A 108 6.19 -17.68 -22.90
C PRO A 108 7.48 -17.08 -23.48
N LEU A 109 8.23 -17.84 -24.28
CA LEU A 109 9.44 -17.35 -24.95
C LEU A 109 9.18 -16.25 -25.98
N VAL A 110 8.01 -16.24 -26.62
CA VAL A 110 7.63 -15.20 -27.61
C VAL A 110 7.33 -13.90 -26.88
N VAL A 111 6.60 -13.96 -25.76
CA VAL A 111 6.33 -12.82 -24.88
C VAL A 111 7.65 -12.22 -24.37
N ALA A 112 8.55 -13.06 -23.86
CA ALA A 112 9.86 -12.63 -23.38
C ALA A 112 10.73 -12.02 -24.49
N ALA A 113 10.68 -12.56 -25.71
CA ALA A 113 11.42 -12.01 -26.86
C ALA A 113 10.92 -10.61 -27.24
N ASN A 114 9.59 -10.41 -27.29
CA ASN A 114 9.00 -9.09 -27.52
C ASN A 114 9.44 -8.08 -26.45
N ARG A 115 9.37 -8.45 -25.16
CA ARG A 115 9.76 -7.55 -24.07
C ARG A 115 11.25 -7.18 -24.10
N ARG A 116 12.13 -8.14 -24.44
CA ARG A 116 13.57 -7.85 -24.64
C ARG A 116 13.79 -6.91 -25.83
N GLY A 117 13.11 -7.14 -26.95
CA GLY A 117 13.18 -6.28 -28.13
C GLY A 117 12.72 -4.84 -27.83
N PHE A 118 11.61 -4.69 -27.11
CA PHE A 118 11.11 -3.38 -26.66
C PHE A 118 12.17 -2.62 -25.86
N VAL A 119 12.81 -3.25 -24.86
CA VAL A 119 13.82 -2.58 -24.03
C VAL A 119 15.01 -2.14 -24.88
N GLN A 120 15.47 -2.94 -25.84
CA GLN A 120 16.55 -2.55 -26.76
C GLN A 120 16.17 -1.34 -27.63
N LEU A 121 14.93 -1.31 -28.13
CA LEU A 121 14.43 -0.18 -28.93
C LEU A 121 14.36 1.12 -28.11
N VAL A 122 13.90 1.04 -26.87
CA VAL A 122 13.83 2.18 -25.93
C VAL A 122 15.23 2.70 -25.60
N LEU A 123 16.18 1.81 -25.27
CA LEU A 123 17.56 2.20 -24.97
C LEU A 123 18.25 2.86 -26.16
N ALA A 124 17.95 2.43 -27.39
CA ALA A 124 18.48 3.03 -28.62
C ALA A 124 17.74 4.30 -29.08
N ASN A 125 16.66 4.73 -28.40
CA ASN A 125 15.79 5.82 -28.85
C ASN A 125 16.26 7.24 -28.46
N VAL A 126 17.58 7.49 -28.47
CA VAL A 126 18.16 8.76 -28.00
C VAL A 126 17.64 9.98 -28.79
N LEU A 127 17.35 9.79 -30.09
CA LEU A 127 16.87 10.84 -30.99
C LEU A 127 15.38 10.70 -31.35
N GLY A 128 14.63 9.84 -30.67
CA GLY A 128 13.20 9.62 -30.95
C GLY A 128 12.88 8.83 -32.23
N GLN A 129 13.88 8.40 -33.00
CA GLN A 129 13.70 7.72 -34.30
C GLN A 129 13.07 6.32 -34.20
N ASN A 130 13.19 5.65 -33.07
CA ASN A 130 12.61 4.31 -32.85
C ASN A 130 11.17 4.35 -32.34
N ALA A 131 10.55 5.53 -32.19
CA ALA A 131 9.18 5.65 -31.69
C ALA A 131 8.14 4.76 -32.44
N PRO A 132 8.15 4.67 -33.79
CA PRO A 132 7.24 3.76 -34.49
C PRO A 132 7.48 2.28 -34.20
N ALA A 133 8.75 1.88 -34.03
CA ALA A 133 9.11 0.48 -33.73
C ALA A 133 8.74 0.10 -32.29
N ILE A 134 8.85 1.04 -31.34
CA ILE A 134 8.38 0.88 -29.96
C ILE A 134 6.87 0.67 -29.94
N ALA A 135 6.12 1.52 -30.65
CA ALA A 135 4.67 1.39 -30.75
C ALA A 135 4.24 0.06 -31.39
N ALA A 136 4.96 -0.42 -32.41
CA ALA A 136 4.72 -1.72 -33.03
C ALA A 136 5.00 -2.89 -32.06
N ALA A 137 6.05 -2.79 -31.23
CA ALA A 137 6.35 -3.79 -30.21
C ALA A 137 5.27 -3.85 -29.12
N GLU A 138 4.74 -2.70 -28.70
CA GLU A 138 3.60 -2.62 -27.77
C GLU A 138 2.32 -3.16 -28.39
N ALA A 139 2.01 -2.83 -29.64
CA ALA A 139 0.84 -3.38 -30.34
C ALA A 139 0.90 -4.91 -30.47
N ALA A 140 2.08 -5.48 -30.76
CA ALA A 140 2.29 -6.92 -30.78
C ALA A 140 2.12 -7.56 -29.39
N TYR A 141 2.52 -6.85 -28.33
CA TYR A 141 2.30 -7.28 -26.95
C TYR A 141 0.80 -7.33 -26.58
N GLU A 142 0.05 -6.29 -26.95
CA GLU A 142 -1.41 -6.27 -26.74
C GLU A 142 -2.13 -7.36 -27.53
N GLN A 143 -1.65 -7.71 -28.73
CA GLN A 143 -2.18 -8.86 -29.49
C GLN A 143 -1.92 -10.18 -28.78
N MET A 144 -0.72 -10.38 -28.21
CA MET A 144 -0.42 -11.58 -27.41
C MET A 144 -1.31 -11.66 -26.17
N TRP A 145 -1.54 -10.52 -25.51
CA TRP A 145 -2.45 -10.45 -24.37
C TRP A 145 -3.87 -10.86 -24.76
N ALA A 146 -4.42 -10.29 -25.84
CA ALA A 146 -5.76 -10.63 -26.32
C ALA A 146 -5.89 -12.12 -26.70
N ALA A 147 -4.87 -12.70 -27.34
CA ALA A 147 -4.84 -14.11 -27.69
C ALA A 147 -4.88 -15.02 -26.45
N ASP A 148 -4.08 -14.71 -25.43
CA ASP A 148 -4.05 -15.45 -24.17
C ASP A 148 -5.38 -15.36 -23.41
N VAL A 149 -6.00 -14.18 -23.38
CA VAL A 149 -7.31 -13.99 -22.75
C VAL A 149 -8.38 -14.81 -23.46
N ALA A 150 -8.39 -14.80 -24.80
CA ALA A 150 -9.32 -15.61 -25.59
C ALA A 150 -9.12 -17.12 -25.35
N ALA A 151 -7.86 -17.58 -25.30
CA ALA A 151 -7.52 -18.97 -25.02
C ALA A 151 -8.02 -19.40 -23.62
N MET A 152 -7.77 -18.59 -22.58
CA MET A 152 -8.19 -18.89 -21.22
C MET A 152 -9.72 -18.81 -21.03
N ALA A 153 -10.39 -17.87 -21.71
CA ALA A 153 -11.84 -17.80 -21.73
C ALA A 153 -12.46 -19.03 -22.40
N GLY A 154 -11.89 -19.46 -23.53
CA GLY A 154 -12.26 -20.70 -24.23
C GLY A 154 -12.05 -21.93 -23.36
N TYR A 155 -10.90 -22.01 -22.67
CA TYR A 155 -10.61 -23.10 -21.71
C TYR A 155 -11.67 -23.17 -20.61
N HIS A 156 -11.97 -22.04 -19.97
CA HIS A 156 -12.96 -21.98 -18.89
C HIS A 156 -14.36 -22.37 -19.38
N ALA A 157 -14.79 -21.84 -20.53
CA ALA A 157 -16.09 -22.16 -21.12
C ALA A 157 -16.19 -23.65 -21.48
N GLY A 158 -15.17 -24.20 -22.15
CA GLY A 158 -15.13 -25.61 -22.53
C GLY A 158 -15.09 -26.55 -21.33
N ALA A 159 -14.21 -26.28 -20.35
CA ALA A 159 -14.09 -27.10 -19.15
C ALA A 159 -15.37 -27.04 -18.30
N SER A 160 -16.01 -25.88 -18.20
CA SER A 160 -17.28 -25.71 -17.49
C SER A 160 -18.43 -26.42 -18.20
N ALA A 161 -18.48 -26.41 -19.53
CA ALA A 161 -19.48 -27.15 -20.30
C ALA A 161 -19.33 -28.67 -20.11
N VAL A 162 -18.10 -29.18 -20.11
CA VAL A 162 -17.80 -30.58 -19.80
C VAL A 162 -18.16 -30.93 -18.36
N ALA A 163 -17.82 -30.08 -17.40
CA ALA A 163 -18.15 -30.28 -16.00
C ALA A 163 -19.67 -30.29 -15.75
N ALA A 164 -20.44 -29.46 -16.46
CA ALA A 164 -21.89 -29.42 -16.36
C ALA A 164 -22.58 -30.70 -16.87
N GLN A 165 -21.92 -31.50 -17.71
CA GLN A 165 -22.43 -32.78 -18.21
C GLN A 165 -22.18 -33.95 -17.24
N LEU A 166 -21.40 -33.76 -16.18
CA LEU A 166 -21.21 -34.77 -15.14
C LEU A 166 -22.45 -34.84 -14.25
N ALA A 167 -23.22 -35.91 -14.40
CA ALA A 167 -24.36 -36.16 -13.54
C ALA A 167 -23.90 -36.44 -12.09
N PRO A 168 -24.49 -35.79 -11.07
CA PRO A 168 -24.19 -36.08 -9.68
C PRO A 168 -24.55 -37.53 -9.32
N TRP A 169 -23.75 -38.13 -8.42
CA TRP A 169 -24.01 -39.47 -7.90
C TRP A 169 -25.24 -39.47 -7.00
N HIS A 170 -26.39 -39.78 -7.57
CA HIS A 170 -27.61 -40.05 -6.81
C HIS A 170 -27.92 -41.55 -6.84
N GLY A 171 -27.96 -42.15 -5.65
CA GLY A 171 -28.44 -43.51 -5.41
C GLY A 171 -27.44 -44.37 -4.67
N SER A 172 -27.62 -44.52 -3.36
CA SER A 172 -27.10 -45.68 -2.63
C SER A 172 -27.68 -46.97 -3.25
N PRO A 173 -26.97 -48.11 -3.18
CA PRO A 173 -27.52 -49.38 -3.63
C PRO A 173 -28.88 -49.63 -2.96
N PRO A 174 -29.91 -50.12 -3.70
CA PRO A 174 -31.16 -50.54 -3.08
C PRO A 174 -30.88 -51.52 -1.93
N GLY A 175 -31.27 -51.16 -0.69
CA GLY A 175 -30.97 -51.93 0.52
C GLY A 175 -29.95 -51.30 1.50
N SER A 176 -29.37 -50.13 1.20
CA SER A 176 -28.45 -49.45 2.13
C SER A 176 -29.11 -48.99 3.45
N SER A 177 -30.42 -48.75 3.44
CA SER A 177 -31.20 -48.43 4.65
C SER A 177 -31.37 -49.63 5.60
N THR A 178 -31.29 -50.86 5.09
CA THR A 178 -31.29 -52.07 5.94
C THR A 178 -29.91 -52.36 6.55
N LEU A 179 -28.82 -51.85 5.97
CA LEU A 179 -27.47 -51.97 6.54
C LEU A 179 -27.17 -50.85 7.56
N SER A 180 -27.70 -49.64 7.36
CA SER A 180 -27.56 -48.52 8.30
C SER A 180 -28.31 -48.73 9.63
N GLY A 181 -29.32 -49.61 9.67
CA GLY A 181 -29.96 -50.04 10.91
C GLY A 181 -29.11 -50.97 11.78
N LEU A 182 -27.99 -51.49 11.26
CA LEU A 182 -27.09 -52.40 11.97
C LEU A 182 -25.82 -51.71 12.52
N LEU A 183 -25.50 -50.47 12.09
CA LEU A 183 -24.23 -49.78 12.41
C LEU A 183 -24.42 -48.28 12.72
N GLY A 184 -25.30 -47.98 13.69
CA GLY A 184 -25.74 -46.65 14.11
C GLY A 184 -24.77 -45.45 13.99
N GLY A 185 -25.31 -44.31 13.55
CA GLY A 185 -24.69 -42.98 13.63
C GLY A 185 -25.74 -41.89 13.82
N ALA A 186 -25.54 -41.04 14.83
CA ALA A 186 -26.53 -40.15 15.46
C ALA A 186 -26.48 -38.68 14.99
N ALA A 187 -27.58 -37.94 15.17
CA ALA A 187 -27.65 -36.49 15.45
C ALA A 187 -29.10 -36.08 15.87
N PRO A 188 -29.33 -34.89 16.47
CA PRO A 188 -28.88 -34.36 17.76
C PRO A 188 -30.05 -34.22 18.79
N ALA A 189 -29.69 -33.96 20.04
CA ALA A 189 -30.53 -34.05 21.23
C ALA A 189 -31.55 -32.91 21.42
N ALA A 190 -32.84 -33.27 21.59
CA ALA A 190 -33.82 -32.51 22.41
C ALA A 190 -35.16 -33.27 22.59
N ALA A 191 -35.17 -34.54 23.02
CA ALA A 191 -36.41 -35.22 23.48
C ALA A 191 -36.17 -36.59 24.15
N ALA A 192 -35.16 -36.75 25.02
CA ALA A 192 -34.89 -38.07 25.61
C ALA A 192 -34.43 -38.02 27.07
N ALA A 193 -35.10 -37.23 27.91
CA ALA A 193 -35.00 -37.37 29.37
C ALA A 193 -35.98 -38.40 29.96
N GLY A 194 -36.84 -39.04 29.15
CA GLY A 194 -37.89 -39.97 29.61
C GLY A 194 -37.65 -41.48 29.36
N GLY A 195 -36.65 -41.87 28.57
CA GLY A 195 -36.49 -43.26 28.13
C GLY A 195 -35.58 -44.13 29.00
N VAL A 196 -34.66 -43.51 29.75
CA VAL A 196 -33.58 -44.22 30.48
C VAL A 196 -34.09 -44.83 31.80
N GLN A 197 -35.21 -44.33 32.34
CA GLN A 197 -35.85 -44.90 33.54
C GLN A 197 -36.77 -46.10 33.21
N ALA A 198 -37.20 -46.27 31.95
CA ALA A 198 -38.07 -47.37 31.52
C ALA A 198 -37.27 -48.61 31.07
N ALA A 199 -36.11 -48.43 30.42
CA ALA A 199 -35.23 -49.53 30.03
C ALA A 199 -34.56 -50.21 31.24
N ALA A 200 -34.27 -49.46 32.31
CA ALA A 200 -33.73 -49.99 33.56
C ALA A 200 -34.75 -50.85 34.34
N ARG A 201 -36.06 -50.58 34.22
CA ARG A 201 -37.13 -51.42 34.82
C ARG A 201 -37.45 -52.66 33.98
N ALA A 202 -37.27 -52.62 32.66
CA ALA A 202 -37.52 -53.76 31.79
C ALA A 202 -36.39 -54.81 31.82
N LEU A 203 -35.12 -54.41 32.00
CA LEU A 203 -34.02 -55.36 32.20
C LEU A 203 -33.92 -55.89 33.64
N GLY A 204 -34.48 -55.20 34.64
CA GLY A 204 -34.52 -55.67 36.02
C GLY A 204 -35.52 -56.81 36.28
N ALA A 205 -36.51 -57.02 35.40
CA ALA A 205 -37.56 -58.03 35.60
C ALA A 205 -37.21 -59.43 35.11
N GLN A 206 -36.12 -59.59 34.33
CA GLN A 206 -35.73 -60.88 33.74
C GLN A 206 -34.41 -61.45 34.33
N ALA A 207 -33.88 -60.79 35.36
CA ALA A 207 -32.67 -61.21 36.10
C ALA A 207 -32.96 -62.04 37.36
N ASN A 208 -34.18 -62.54 37.56
CA ASN A 208 -34.56 -63.34 38.74
C ASN A 208 -34.53 -64.87 38.54
N ALA A 209 -33.85 -65.38 37.50
CA ALA A 209 -33.82 -66.83 37.23
C ALA A 209 -32.48 -67.37 36.71
N MET A 210 -31.34 -66.81 37.11
CA MET A 210 -30.04 -67.47 36.90
C MET A 210 -29.27 -67.61 38.21
N PRO A 211 -28.61 -68.75 38.45
CA PRO A 211 -27.79 -68.95 39.64
C PRO A 211 -26.71 -67.87 39.71
N ALA A 212 -26.49 -67.32 40.90
CA ALA A 212 -25.60 -66.19 41.21
C ALA A 212 -24.11 -66.39 40.82
N ALA A 213 -23.74 -67.52 40.20
CA ALA A 213 -22.39 -67.82 39.72
C ALA A 213 -22.15 -67.47 38.24
N ALA A 214 -23.19 -67.26 37.42
CA ALA A 214 -23.02 -66.95 35.99
C ALA A 214 -23.07 -65.45 35.65
N ALA A 215 -23.69 -64.62 36.51
CA ALA A 215 -23.75 -63.18 36.32
C ALA A 215 -22.40 -62.47 36.58
N GLN A 216 -21.47 -63.13 37.28
CA GLN A 216 -20.09 -62.66 37.43
C GLN A 216 -19.21 -62.92 36.20
N SER A 217 -19.64 -63.77 35.26
CA SER A 217 -18.81 -64.23 34.12
C SER A 217 -18.76 -63.28 32.92
N LEU A 218 -19.69 -62.31 32.80
CA LEU A 218 -19.73 -61.37 31.67
C LEU A 218 -19.20 -59.97 32.03
N THR A 219 -19.20 -59.61 33.31
CA THR A 219 -18.48 -58.44 33.84
C THR A 219 -16.97 -58.67 33.90
N ASP A 220 -16.53 -59.91 33.74
CA ASP A 220 -15.14 -60.34 33.82
C ASP A 220 -14.61 -60.80 32.45
N LEU A 221 -15.22 -60.33 31.35
CA LEU A 221 -14.62 -60.42 30.01
C LEU A 221 -13.44 -59.44 29.92
N SER A 222 -12.44 -59.69 30.76
CA SER A 222 -11.13 -59.07 30.80
C SER A 222 -10.35 -59.52 29.57
N LEU A 223 -10.77 -59.06 28.39
CA LEU A 223 -9.94 -59.12 27.20
C LEU A 223 -8.75 -58.19 27.41
N ASN A 224 -7.74 -58.73 28.08
CA ASN A 224 -6.55 -58.03 28.47
C ASN A 224 -5.34 -58.75 27.85
N LEU A 225 -5.03 -58.39 26.61
CA LEU A 225 -4.11 -59.14 25.75
C LEU A 225 -2.70 -58.55 25.84
N GLY A 226 -1.89 -59.07 26.76
CA GLY A 226 -0.47 -58.75 26.92
C GLY A 226 -0.02 -58.69 28.38
N LEU A 227 1.29 -58.63 28.60
CA LEU A 227 1.87 -58.69 29.95
C LEU A 227 1.77 -57.34 30.67
N GLY A 228 1.47 -57.36 31.97
CA GLY A 228 1.56 -56.19 32.85
C GLY A 228 0.40 -55.19 32.75
N ASN A 229 -0.72 -55.57 32.13
CA ASN A 229 -1.88 -54.69 32.02
C ASN A 229 -2.75 -54.70 33.29
N ILE A 230 -3.21 -53.54 33.75
CA ILE A 230 -4.12 -53.33 34.90
C ILE A 230 -5.38 -52.63 34.40
N GLY A 231 -6.54 -53.28 34.48
CA GLY A 231 -7.84 -52.77 33.98
C GLY A 231 -8.49 -53.72 32.97
N THR A 232 -9.40 -53.21 32.13
CA THR A 232 -10.21 -54.01 31.19
C THR A 232 -10.03 -53.62 29.72
N LEU A 233 -10.22 -54.57 28.81
CA LEU A 233 -10.24 -54.34 27.34
C LEU A 233 -8.94 -53.70 26.78
N ASN A 234 -7.78 -54.05 27.33
CA ASN A 234 -6.50 -53.57 26.79
C ASN A 234 -5.85 -54.59 25.84
N VAL A 235 -5.18 -54.11 24.79
CA VAL A 235 -4.44 -54.91 23.80
C VAL A 235 -3.02 -54.35 23.66
N GLY A 236 -2.00 -55.15 23.91
CA GLY A 236 -0.60 -54.73 24.07
C GLY A 236 -0.14 -54.87 25.54
N GLY A 237 1.03 -54.35 25.92
CA GLY A 237 1.63 -54.62 27.24
C GLY A 237 1.86 -53.38 28.12
N GLY A 238 1.76 -53.54 29.44
CA GLY A 238 2.07 -52.51 30.43
C GLY A 238 1.05 -51.37 30.54
N ASN A 239 -0.20 -51.58 30.15
CA ASN A 239 -1.26 -50.56 30.20
C ASN A 239 -1.92 -50.48 31.58
N ILE A 240 -2.17 -49.29 32.12
CA ILE A 240 -2.90 -49.04 33.38
C ILE A 240 -4.15 -48.21 33.06
N GLY A 241 -5.34 -48.80 33.12
CA GLY A 241 -6.60 -48.19 32.70
C GLY A 241 -7.41 -49.14 31.81
N ASN A 242 -8.44 -48.63 31.15
CA ASN A 242 -9.35 -49.40 30.31
C ASN A 242 -9.26 -49.01 28.83
N LEU A 243 -9.59 -49.94 27.94
CA LEU A 243 -9.79 -49.70 26.50
C LEU A 243 -8.54 -49.15 25.78
N ASN A 244 -7.35 -49.58 26.20
CA ASN A 244 -6.09 -49.15 25.59
C ASN A 244 -5.60 -50.12 24.50
N PHE A 245 -5.17 -49.60 23.36
CA PHE A 245 -4.56 -50.37 22.28
C PHE A 245 -3.12 -49.90 22.03
N GLY A 246 -2.13 -50.76 22.21
CA GLY A 246 -0.70 -50.42 22.23
C GLY A 246 -0.08 -50.71 23.60
N SER A 247 1.10 -50.17 23.88
CA SER A 247 1.86 -50.51 25.10
C SER A 247 2.18 -49.30 25.97
N GLY A 248 2.20 -49.49 27.29
CA GLY A 248 2.66 -48.49 28.26
C GLY A 248 1.74 -47.28 28.41
N ASN A 249 0.43 -47.44 28.17
CA ASN A 249 -0.55 -46.36 28.33
C ASN A 249 -1.06 -46.26 29.78
N VAL A 250 -1.35 -45.05 30.26
CA VAL A 250 -1.91 -44.75 31.59
C VAL A 250 -3.20 -43.94 31.45
N ASN A 251 -4.25 -44.39 32.14
CA ASN A 251 -5.67 -44.03 32.02
C ASN A 251 -6.35 -44.62 30.76
N ASP A 252 -7.52 -44.09 30.39
CA ASP A 252 -8.48 -44.80 29.54
C ASP A 252 -8.43 -44.38 28.05
N TRP A 253 -8.92 -45.24 27.16
CA TRP A 253 -9.21 -44.92 25.74
C TRP A 253 -8.01 -44.45 24.90
N ASN A 254 -6.81 -44.98 25.14
CA ASN A 254 -5.63 -44.60 24.37
C ASN A 254 -5.31 -45.59 23.24
N TRP A 255 -5.05 -45.08 22.04
CA TRP A 255 -4.62 -45.84 20.86
C TRP A 255 -3.22 -45.43 20.42
N GLY A 256 -2.25 -46.34 20.50
CA GLY A 256 -0.82 -46.11 20.34
C GLY A 256 -0.08 -46.41 21.65
N SER A 257 1.18 -45.99 21.77
CA SER A 257 2.03 -46.40 22.90
C SER A 257 2.51 -45.22 23.74
N GLY A 258 2.70 -45.43 25.04
CA GLY A 258 3.32 -44.48 25.95
C GLY A 258 2.48 -43.22 26.24
N ASN A 259 1.16 -43.31 26.14
CA ASN A 259 0.28 -42.17 26.44
C ASN A 259 -0.04 -42.08 27.94
N TYR A 260 -0.12 -40.87 28.49
CA TYR A 260 -0.51 -40.57 29.87
C TYR A 260 -1.71 -39.62 29.89
N GLY A 261 -2.90 -40.13 30.17
CA GLY A 261 -4.17 -39.40 30.15
C GLY A 261 -5.23 -40.15 29.35
N ASN A 262 -6.30 -39.47 28.94
CA ASN A 262 -7.47 -40.12 28.32
C ASN A 262 -7.61 -39.78 26.83
N ASP A 263 -8.24 -40.66 26.06
CA ASP A 263 -8.70 -40.40 24.69
C ASP A 263 -7.59 -39.97 23.71
N ASN A 264 -6.35 -40.46 23.91
CA ASN A 264 -5.23 -40.10 23.02
C ASN A 264 -5.09 -41.06 21.85
N LEU A 265 -4.97 -40.53 20.63
CA LEU A 265 -4.69 -41.26 19.41
C LEU A 265 -3.29 -40.94 18.89
N GLY A 266 -2.42 -41.94 18.80
CA GLY A 266 -0.98 -41.82 18.52
C GLY A 266 -0.13 -42.13 19.75
N SER A 267 1.13 -41.71 19.79
CA SER A 267 2.08 -42.19 20.81
C SER A 267 2.76 -41.07 21.60
N GLY A 268 3.08 -41.34 22.87
CA GLY A 268 3.86 -40.43 23.71
C GLY A 268 3.14 -39.14 24.10
N ASN A 269 1.81 -39.12 24.13
CA ASN A 269 1.04 -37.94 24.52
C ASN A 269 0.83 -37.87 26.04
N ILE A 270 0.89 -36.69 26.62
CA ILE A 270 0.57 -36.39 28.03
C ILE A 270 -0.58 -35.38 28.05
N GLY A 271 -1.72 -35.79 28.60
CA GLY A 271 -2.96 -35.00 28.63
C GLY A 271 -4.13 -35.76 27.99
N THR A 272 -5.18 -35.03 27.63
CA THR A 272 -6.44 -35.60 27.16
C THR A 272 -6.76 -35.24 25.71
N GLY A 273 -7.34 -36.17 24.96
CA GLY A 273 -7.90 -35.90 23.64
C GLY A 273 -6.89 -35.50 22.56
N ASN A 274 -5.62 -35.91 22.68
CA ASN A 274 -4.60 -35.57 21.68
C ASN A 274 -4.61 -36.55 20.50
N THR A 275 -4.42 -36.04 19.28
CA THR A 275 -4.25 -36.83 18.05
C THR A 275 -2.88 -36.53 17.43
N GLY A 276 -2.04 -37.55 17.27
CA GLY A 276 -0.66 -37.46 16.81
C GLY A 276 0.32 -37.90 17.89
N SER A 277 1.57 -37.43 17.86
CA SER A 277 2.61 -37.94 18.77
C SER A 277 3.34 -36.87 19.56
N GLY A 278 3.72 -37.18 20.79
CA GLY A 278 4.60 -36.34 21.62
C GLY A 278 3.97 -35.02 22.06
N ASN A 279 2.64 -34.93 22.21
CA ASN A 279 1.98 -33.72 22.69
C ASN A 279 1.95 -33.68 24.23
N ILE A 280 2.11 -32.49 24.81
CA ILE A 280 1.95 -32.22 26.25
C ILE A 280 0.88 -31.13 26.40
N GLY A 281 -0.25 -31.47 27.03
CA GLY A 281 -1.45 -30.64 27.13
C GLY A 281 -2.66 -31.34 26.52
N ASP A 282 -3.77 -30.63 26.39
CA ASP A 282 -5.05 -31.21 25.99
C ASP A 282 -5.47 -30.81 24.57
N PHE A 283 -6.23 -31.67 23.88
CA PHE A 283 -6.89 -31.41 22.61
C PHE A 283 -5.96 -30.93 21.48
N ASN A 284 -4.72 -31.42 21.44
CA ASN A 284 -3.80 -31.11 20.35
C ASN A 284 -3.96 -32.08 19.18
N ILE A 285 -4.04 -31.56 17.96
CA ILE A 285 -4.03 -32.33 16.72
C ILE A 285 -2.74 -32.02 15.96
N GLY A 286 -1.88 -33.02 15.79
CA GLY A 286 -0.54 -32.89 15.25
C GLY A 286 0.50 -33.44 16.22
N SER A 287 1.77 -33.07 16.07
CA SER A 287 2.84 -33.69 16.87
C SER A 287 3.76 -32.66 17.52
N GLY A 288 4.27 -33.01 18.71
CA GLY A 288 5.28 -32.21 19.41
C GLY A 288 4.77 -30.86 19.93
N ASN A 289 3.49 -30.75 20.28
CA ASN A 289 2.93 -29.52 20.84
C ASN A 289 3.10 -29.47 22.36
N PHE A 290 3.40 -28.30 22.92
CA PHE A 290 3.41 -28.01 24.35
C PHE A 290 2.40 -26.91 24.66
N GLY A 291 1.31 -27.25 25.36
CA GLY A 291 0.13 -26.41 25.56
C GLY A 291 -1.11 -27.08 25.00
N SER A 292 -2.25 -26.39 24.97
CA SER A 292 -3.56 -27.02 24.69
C SER A 292 -4.26 -26.43 23.46
N GLY A 293 -5.07 -27.26 22.78
CA GLY A 293 -5.94 -26.84 21.69
C GLY A 293 -5.22 -26.46 20.40
N ASN A 294 -4.00 -26.94 20.17
CA ASN A 294 -3.26 -26.63 18.95
C ASN A 294 -3.64 -27.56 17.79
N LEU A 295 -3.77 -27.01 16.58
CA LEU A 295 -3.92 -27.76 15.33
C LEU A 295 -2.69 -27.50 14.44
N GLY A 296 -1.79 -28.46 14.39
CA GLY A 296 -0.50 -28.41 13.71
C GLY A 296 0.60 -28.99 14.59
N SER A 297 1.87 -28.81 14.21
CA SER A 297 2.99 -29.46 14.89
C SER A 297 4.01 -28.47 15.46
N GLY A 298 4.67 -28.84 16.55
CA GLY A 298 5.78 -28.09 17.12
C GLY A 298 5.39 -26.74 17.71
N ASN A 299 4.14 -26.57 18.17
CA ASN A 299 3.71 -25.34 18.81
C ASN A 299 4.06 -25.33 20.31
N ILE A 300 4.46 -24.17 20.84
CA ILE A 300 4.61 -23.91 22.27
C ILE A 300 3.62 -22.79 22.63
N GLY A 301 2.67 -23.08 23.51
CA GLY A 301 1.51 -22.26 23.80
C GLY A 301 0.21 -22.92 23.33
N SER A 302 -0.87 -22.16 23.25
CA SER A 302 -2.23 -22.72 23.16
C SER A 302 -3.05 -22.10 22.03
N ILE A 303 -4.00 -22.88 21.50
CA ILE A 303 -4.99 -22.44 20.50
C ILE A 303 -4.31 -21.94 19.20
N ASN A 304 -3.18 -22.53 18.82
CA ASN A 304 -2.52 -22.20 17.57
C ASN A 304 -3.05 -23.07 16.41
N LEU A 305 -3.34 -22.45 15.28
CA LEU A 305 -3.70 -23.09 14.01
C LEU A 305 -2.54 -22.95 13.02
N GLY A 306 -1.74 -23.98 12.89
CA GLY A 306 -0.51 -24.02 12.10
C GLY A 306 0.64 -24.63 12.92
N SER A 307 1.86 -24.54 12.39
CA SER A 307 3.02 -25.24 12.94
C SER A 307 4.12 -24.27 13.37
N GLY A 308 4.89 -24.67 14.39
CA GLY A 308 6.09 -23.96 14.83
C GLY A 308 5.81 -22.60 15.49
N ASN A 309 4.63 -22.40 16.06
CA ASN A 309 4.29 -21.15 16.74
C ASN A 309 4.75 -21.17 18.20
N PHE A 310 5.27 -20.04 18.68
CA PHE A 310 5.55 -19.77 20.09
C PHE A 310 4.62 -18.64 20.56
N GLY A 311 3.67 -18.95 21.43
CA GLY A 311 2.61 -18.02 21.85
C GLY A 311 1.22 -18.63 21.69
N THR A 312 0.19 -17.79 21.71
CA THR A 312 -1.21 -18.18 21.76
C THR A 312 -2.04 -17.57 20.65
N ILE A 313 -3.08 -18.29 20.20
CA ILE A 313 -4.09 -17.78 19.24
C ILE A 313 -3.44 -17.35 17.91
N ASN A 314 -2.38 -18.03 17.47
CA ASN A 314 -1.78 -17.75 16.17
C ASN A 314 -2.46 -18.57 15.06
N ILE A 315 -2.73 -17.94 13.92
CA ILE A 315 -3.24 -18.59 12.70
C ILE A 315 -2.18 -18.43 11.61
N GLY A 316 -1.49 -19.52 11.29
CA GLY A 316 -0.36 -19.58 10.37
C GLY A 316 0.85 -20.25 11.01
N ASN A 317 2.00 -20.15 10.35
CA ASN A 317 3.21 -20.90 10.75
C ASN A 317 4.31 -19.97 11.28
N GLY A 318 5.09 -20.47 12.23
CA GLY A 318 6.35 -19.84 12.64
C GLY A 318 6.21 -18.47 13.29
N ASN A 319 5.09 -18.19 13.96
CA ASN A 319 4.92 -16.94 14.69
C ASN A 319 5.57 -17.04 16.09
N ASN A 320 6.16 -15.95 16.56
CA ASN A 320 6.68 -15.79 17.91
C ASN A 320 6.02 -14.56 18.56
N GLY A 321 4.97 -14.80 19.34
CA GLY A 321 4.07 -13.80 19.91
C GLY A 321 2.62 -14.29 19.90
N ASP A 322 1.71 -13.46 20.38
CA ASP A 322 0.29 -13.77 20.53
C ASP A 322 -0.58 -13.14 19.43
N VAL A 323 -1.70 -13.80 19.10
CA VAL A 323 -2.78 -13.26 18.25
C VAL A 323 -2.31 -12.82 16.85
N ASN A 324 -1.38 -13.56 16.25
CA ASN A 324 -0.94 -13.28 14.88
C ASN A 324 -1.77 -14.05 13.84
N ILE A 325 -2.22 -13.37 12.78
CA ILE A 325 -2.86 -13.98 11.61
C ILE A 325 -1.93 -13.83 10.42
N GLY A 326 -1.29 -14.91 10.02
CA GLY A 326 -0.25 -14.97 8.98
C GLY A 326 0.95 -15.76 9.49
N SER A 327 2.07 -15.71 8.75
CA SER A 327 3.25 -16.54 9.07
C SER A 327 4.49 -15.69 9.33
N GLY A 328 5.39 -16.22 10.17
CA GLY A 328 6.71 -15.64 10.41
C GLY A 328 6.69 -14.28 11.10
N ASN A 329 5.67 -13.98 11.91
CA ASN A 329 5.63 -12.75 12.67
C ASN A 329 6.41 -12.89 13.99
N ILE A 330 7.11 -11.83 14.40
CA ILE A 330 7.75 -11.69 15.71
C ILE A 330 7.14 -10.48 16.41
N GLY A 331 6.41 -10.70 17.50
CA GLY A 331 5.57 -9.70 18.17
C GLY A 331 4.09 -10.09 18.12
N ASP A 332 3.23 -9.23 18.67
CA ASP A 332 1.82 -9.56 18.93
C ASP A 332 0.87 -8.83 17.98
N PHE A 333 -0.35 -9.37 17.81
CA PHE A 333 -1.45 -8.72 17.09
C PHE A 333 -1.14 -8.33 15.63
N ASN A 334 -0.27 -9.08 14.95
CA ASN A 334 0.01 -8.81 13.54
C ASN A 334 -0.99 -9.50 12.62
N PHE A 335 -1.50 -8.77 11.63
CA PHE A 335 -2.28 -9.31 10.52
C PHE A 335 -1.46 -9.23 9.24
N GLY A 336 -1.09 -10.37 8.67
CA GLY A 336 -0.17 -10.51 7.54
C GLY A 336 1.10 -11.25 7.96
N SER A 337 2.13 -11.25 7.12
CA SER A 337 3.30 -12.14 7.31
C SER A 337 4.64 -11.41 7.34
N GLY A 338 5.58 -11.97 8.09
CA GLY A 338 6.96 -11.48 8.18
C GLY A 338 7.10 -10.15 8.91
N ASN A 339 6.16 -9.79 9.79
CA ASN A 339 6.25 -8.56 10.57
C ASN A 339 7.15 -8.77 11.80
N ILE A 340 7.96 -7.76 12.14
CA ILE A 340 8.76 -7.68 13.36
C ILE A 340 8.29 -6.45 14.14
N GLY A 341 7.75 -6.65 15.34
CA GLY A 341 7.02 -5.64 16.11
C GLY A 341 5.54 -6.00 16.23
N SER A 342 4.75 -5.14 16.86
CA SER A 342 3.36 -5.44 17.22
C SER A 342 2.34 -4.57 16.48
N THR A 343 1.11 -5.10 16.34
CA THR A 343 -0.04 -4.39 15.77
C THR A 343 0.16 -3.96 14.31
N ASN A 344 0.96 -4.70 13.53
CA ASN A 344 1.15 -4.39 12.11
C ASN A 344 0.07 -5.06 11.25
N PHE A 345 -0.45 -4.32 10.26
CA PHE A 345 -1.33 -4.83 9.22
C PHE A 345 -0.59 -4.81 7.88
N GLY A 346 -0.30 -5.97 7.32
CA GLY A 346 0.38 -6.16 6.04
C GLY A 346 1.64 -7.01 6.17
N PHE A 347 2.64 -6.77 5.32
CA PHE A 347 3.74 -7.72 5.15
C PHE A 347 5.11 -7.08 5.32
N GLY A 348 6.01 -7.77 6.02
CA GLY A 348 7.43 -7.37 6.11
C GLY A 348 7.67 -6.06 6.86
N ASN A 349 6.74 -5.62 7.71
CA ASN A 349 6.92 -4.39 8.47
C ASN A 349 7.89 -4.63 9.64
N THR A 350 8.72 -3.64 9.96
CA THR A 350 9.62 -3.63 11.12
C THR A 350 9.32 -2.40 11.98
N GLY A 351 8.87 -2.60 13.21
CA GLY A 351 8.34 -1.57 14.11
C GLY A 351 6.86 -1.80 14.41
N ASP A 352 6.21 -0.84 15.06
CA ASP A 352 4.86 -1.01 15.60
C ASP A 352 3.80 -0.21 14.85
N THR A 353 2.58 -0.75 14.81
CA THR A 353 1.38 -0.04 14.30
C THR A 353 1.52 0.43 12.84
N ASN A 354 2.21 -0.36 12.00
CA ASN A 354 2.31 -0.06 10.57
C ASN A 354 1.18 -0.68 9.76
N PHE A 355 0.66 0.06 8.79
CA PHE A 355 -0.29 -0.43 7.79
C PHE A 355 0.36 -0.42 6.40
N GLY A 356 0.56 -1.59 5.81
CA GLY A 356 1.08 -1.77 4.45
C GLY A 356 2.28 -2.70 4.39
N PHE A 357 3.26 -2.39 3.55
CA PHE A 357 4.30 -3.36 3.15
C PHE A 357 5.70 -2.79 3.34
N GLY A 358 6.59 -3.54 4.01
CA GLY A 358 8.00 -3.22 4.09
C GLY A 358 8.32 -1.90 4.80
N ASN A 359 7.45 -1.42 5.69
CA ASN A 359 7.68 -0.19 6.43
C ASN A 359 8.67 -0.44 7.58
N LYS A 360 9.60 0.49 7.80
CA LYS A 360 10.59 0.47 8.89
C LYS A 360 10.40 1.69 9.79
N GLY A 361 10.01 1.46 11.04
CA GLY A 361 9.65 2.46 12.05
C GLY A 361 8.20 2.30 12.50
N ASN A 362 7.61 3.32 13.14
CA ASN A 362 6.33 3.20 13.83
C ASN A 362 5.24 4.08 13.19
N ASN A 363 3.98 3.63 13.26
CA ASN A 363 2.80 4.38 12.82
C ASN A 363 2.84 4.81 11.35
N ASN A 364 3.42 3.98 10.47
CA ASN A 364 3.48 4.28 9.04
C ASN A 364 2.29 3.66 8.29
N ILE A 365 1.78 4.36 7.29
CA ILE A 365 0.70 3.90 6.40
C ILE A 365 1.21 3.98 4.97
N GLY A 366 1.57 2.85 4.36
CA GLY A 366 2.11 2.84 3.01
C GLY A 366 3.05 1.68 2.67
N PHE A 367 3.94 1.93 1.72
CA PHE A 367 4.83 0.91 1.14
C PHE A 367 6.28 1.37 1.22
N GLY A 368 7.17 0.59 1.84
CA GLY A 368 8.61 0.84 1.85
C GLY A 368 9.06 2.08 2.62
N LEU A 369 8.22 2.61 3.53
CA LEU A 369 8.54 3.83 4.28
C LEU A 369 9.66 3.56 5.30
N THR A 370 10.58 4.50 5.49
CA THR A 370 11.56 4.48 6.59
C THR A 370 11.39 5.73 7.45
N GLY A 371 11.20 5.54 8.76
CA GLY A 371 10.90 6.61 9.72
C GLY A 371 9.61 6.35 10.50
N ASN A 372 9.14 7.35 11.26
CA ASN A 372 7.90 7.25 12.04
C ASN A 372 6.83 8.21 11.50
N ASN A 373 5.56 7.85 11.69
CA ASN A 373 4.38 8.67 11.36
C ASN A 373 4.33 9.08 9.88
N LYS A 374 4.72 8.16 8.98
CA LYS A 374 4.75 8.40 7.54
C LYS A 374 3.49 7.93 6.84
N PHE A 375 3.14 8.61 5.74
CA PHE A 375 2.09 8.21 4.83
C PHE A 375 2.62 8.22 3.39
N GLY A 376 2.45 7.14 2.62
CA GLY A 376 2.74 7.11 1.19
C GLY A 376 3.68 5.99 0.71
N PHE A 377 4.55 6.29 -0.25
CA PHE A 377 5.48 5.32 -0.86
C PHE A 377 6.92 5.73 -0.53
N GLY A 378 7.72 4.80 -0.02
CA GLY A 378 9.05 4.97 0.59
C GLY A 378 10.01 5.87 -0.16
N GLU A 379 10.45 5.40 -1.32
CA GLU A 379 11.38 6.13 -2.19
C GLU A 379 10.82 7.48 -2.65
N LEU A 380 9.50 7.66 -2.52
CA LEU A 380 8.74 8.79 -2.98
C LEU A 380 8.20 9.62 -1.81
N ASN A 381 8.61 9.43 -0.55
CA ASN A 381 8.23 10.32 0.57
C ASN A 381 9.23 10.28 1.74
N SER A 382 10.49 10.65 1.48
CA SER A 382 11.62 10.47 2.40
C SER A 382 11.77 11.60 3.45
N GLY A 383 12.37 11.30 4.61
CA GLY A 383 12.62 12.24 5.73
C GLY A 383 11.68 12.04 6.92
N SER A 384 11.33 13.04 7.73
CA SER A 384 10.39 12.97 8.90
C SER A 384 9.26 14.02 8.80
N GLY A 385 8.08 13.79 9.38
CA GLY A 385 7.01 14.82 9.48
C GLY A 385 6.35 15.30 8.18
N ASN A 386 6.65 14.71 7.01
CA ASN A 386 6.00 15.08 5.76
C ASN A 386 4.52 14.66 5.71
N PHE A 387 3.67 15.53 5.17
CA PHE A 387 2.27 15.28 4.84
C PHE A 387 2.05 15.43 3.33
N GLY A 388 1.48 14.40 2.69
CA GLY A 388 1.27 14.32 1.23
C GLY A 388 2.17 13.28 0.56
N LEU A 389 2.49 13.42 -0.73
CA LEU A 389 3.26 12.43 -1.53
C LEU A 389 4.39 13.08 -2.31
N PHE A 390 5.43 12.32 -2.68
CA PHE A 390 6.57 12.78 -3.47
C PHE A 390 7.46 13.81 -2.76
N ASN A 391 7.39 13.92 -1.43
CA ASN A 391 8.21 14.86 -0.68
C ASN A 391 9.57 14.23 -0.26
N SER A 392 10.61 15.04 -0.16
CA SER A 392 11.93 14.65 0.34
C SER A 392 12.40 15.64 1.40
N GLY A 393 13.03 15.15 2.47
CA GLY A 393 13.41 15.97 3.63
C GLY A 393 12.28 16.05 4.67
N ASN A 394 12.28 17.07 5.53
CA ASN A 394 11.46 17.05 6.74
C ASN A 394 10.32 18.07 6.76
N ASN A 395 9.21 17.74 7.43
CA ASN A 395 8.12 18.65 7.74
C ASN A 395 7.49 19.35 6.52
N ASN A 396 7.55 18.72 5.35
CA ASN A 396 6.95 19.27 4.12
C ASN A 396 5.46 18.92 4.06
N ILE A 397 4.62 19.88 3.69
CA ILE A 397 3.18 19.71 3.52
C ILE A 397 2.81 19.92 2.05
N GLY A 398 2.18 18.94 1.42
CA GLY A 398 1.75 18.97 0.03
C GLY A 398 2.49 17.96 -0.84
N PHE A 399 2.90 18.33 -2.05
CA PHE A 399 3.43 17.37 -3.02
C PHE A 399 4.74 17.81 -3.68
N PHE A 400 5.62 16.86 -3.97
CA PHE A 400 6.86 17.10 -4.71
C PHE A 400 7.79 18.15 -4.08
N ASN A 401 7.68 18.39 -2.77
CA ASN A 401 8.54 19.34 -2.07
C ASN A 401 9.85 18.67 -1.64
N SER A 402 10.96 19.41 -1.68
CA SER A 402 12.28 18.95 -1.25
C SER A 402 12.88 19.91 -0.22
N GLY A 403 13.53 19.39 0.81
CA GLY A 403 14.14 20.18 1.89
C GLY A 403 13.27 20.20 3.15
N ASN A 404 13.18 21.32 3.86
CA ASN A 404 12.53 21.37 5.17
C ASN A 404 11.38 22.39 5.27
N GLY A 405 10.25 21.99 5.84
CA GLY A 405 9.20 22.93 6.26
C GLY A 405 8.46 23.63 5.12
N ASN A 406 8.53 23.11 3.89
CA ASN A 406 7.84 23.72 2.75
C ASN A 406 6.35 23.38 2.77
N ILE A 407 5.49 24.34 2.42
CA ILE A 407 4.04 24.17 2.30
C ILE A 407 3.62 24.46 0.87
N GLY A 408 3.02 23.48 0.19
CA GLY A 408 2.46 23.60 -1.14
C GLY A 408 3.03 22.56 -2.11
N PHE A 409 3.46 22.98 -3.29
CA PHE A 409 3.82 22.06 -4.37
C PHE A 409 5.17 22.41 -5.00
N PHE A 410 5.98 21.41 -5.32
CA PHE A 410 7.24 21.56 -6.07
C PHE A 410 8.24 22.57 -5.47
N ASN A 411 8.13 22.87 -4.18
CA ASN A 411 9.06 23.79 -3.53
C ASN A 411 10.36 23.07 -3.16
N SER A 412 11.50 23.74 -3.28
CA SER A 412 12.81 23.21 -2.92
C SER A 412 13.55 24.16 -1.98
N GLY A 413 14.16 23.62 -0.93
CA GLY A 413 14.90 24.39 0.08
C GLY A 413 14.14 24.45 1.40
N ASN A 414 14.13 25.59 2.09
CA ASN A 414 13.57 25.68 3.45
C ASN A 414 12.42 26.67 3.58
N GLY A 415 11.34 26.23 4.21
CA GLY A 415 10.29 27.10 4.71
C GLY A 415 9.58 27.89 3.62
N ASN A 416 9.50 27.41 2.38
CA ASN A 416 8.76 28.09 1.31
C ASN A 416 7.25 27.81 1.41
N THR A 417 6.41 28.79 1.06
CA THR A 417 4.95 28.64 0.98
C THR A 417 4.46 28.96 -0.43
N GLY A 418 3.81 28.00 -1.09
CA GLY A 418 3.19 28.19 -2.41
C GLY A 418 3.63 27.14 -3.44
N PHE A 419 3.95 27.57 -4.66
CA PHE A 419 4.20 26.66 -5.78
C PHE A 419 5.56 26.92 -6.44
N GLY A 420 6.38 25.87 -6.58
CA GLY A 420 7.57 25.90 -7.41
C GLY A 420 8.65 26.89 -6.95
N ASN A 421 8.69 27.21 -5.65
CA ASN A 421 9.67 28.13 -5.10
C ASN A 421 10.96 27.40 -4.75
N ALA A 422 12.11 27.94 -5.15
CA ALA A 422 13.43 27.43 -4.84
C ALA A 422 14.22 28.38 -3.92
N GLY A 423 14.86 27.84 -2.89
CA GLY A 423 15.64 28.61 -1.91
C GLY A 423 14.91 28.68 -0.56
N ASN A 424 14.94 29.82 0.13
CA ASN A 424 14.43 29.89 1.50
C ASN A 424 13.32 30.92 1.69
N PHE A 425 12.31 30.56 2.47
CA PHE A 425 11.27 31.45 2.98
C PHE A 425 10.57 32.28 1.90
N ASN A 426 10.37 31.77 0.68
CA ASN A 426 9.61 32.48 -0.34
C ASN A 426 8.10 32.23 -0.17
N THR A 427 7.27 33.22 -0.52
CA THR A 427 5.81 33.14 -0.52
C THR A 427 5.25 33.45 -1.90
N GLY A 428 4.55 32.50 -2.51
CA GLY A 428 3.90 32.70 -3.81
C GLY A 428 4.32 31.65 -4.84
N PHE A 429 4.66 32.09 -6.05
CA PHE A 429 4.85 31.19 -7.19
C PHE A 429 6.18 31.40 -7.88
N TRP A 430 6.89 30.31 -8.20
CA TRP A 430 8.06 30.29 -9.09
C TRP A 430 9.19 31.23 -8.70
N HIS A 431 9.40 31.42 -7.41
CA HIS A 431 10.53 32.21 -6.92
C HIS A 431 11.83 31.42 -6.96
N SER A 432 12.95 32.13 -7.13
CA SER A 432 14.28 31.59 -6.85
C SER A 432 15.06 32.53 -5.93
N GLY A 433 15.73 31.97 -4.91
CA GLY A 433 16.46 32.75 -3.90
C GLY A 433 15.70 32.83 -2.59
N ASN A 434 15.72 33.97 -1.90
CA ASN A 434 15.28 34.06 -0.50
C ASN A 434 14.21 35.11 -0.27
N SER A 435 13.26 34.83 0.63
CA SER A 435 12.32 35.81 1.18
C SER A 435 11.58 36.64 0.13
N ASN A 436 11.32 36.10 -1.06
CA ASN A 436 10.52 36.79 -2.08
C ASN A 436 9.03 36.57 -1.84
N THR A 437 8.21 37.57 -2.16
CA THR A 437 6.75 37.52 -2.07
C THR A 437 6.15 37.87 -3.44
N GLY A 438 5.22 37.04 -3.94
CA GLY A 438 4.44 37.33 -5.15
C GLY A 438 4.61 36.29 -6.25
N PHE A 439 5.18 36.67 -7.39
CA PHE A 439 5.26 35.79 -8.56
C PHE A 439 6.56 35.92 -9.35
N GLY A 440 7.28 34.82 -9.57
CA GLY A 440 8.33 34.70 -10.57
C GLY A 440 9.60 35.52 -10.31
N SER A 441 9.80 36.03 -9.10
CA SER A 441 10.97 36.86 -8.76
C SER A 441 12.21 36.01 -8.46
N ALA A 442 13.39 36.54 -8.80
CA ALA A 442 14.70 35.92 -8.57
C ALA A 442 15.60 36.82 -7.69
N GLY A 443 16.32 36.21 -6.77
CA GLY A 443 17.20 36.92 -5.82
C GLY A 443 16.58 36.99 -4.42
N SER A 444 16.76 38.10 -3.69
CA SER A 444 16.40 38.18 -2.27
C SER A 444 15.43 39.29 -1.93
N GLY A 445 14.39 38.99 -1.16
CA GLY A 445 13.57 40.02 -0.50
C GLY A 445 12.70 40.84 -1.46
N ASN A 446 12.40 40.37 -2.68
CA ASN A 446 11.54 41.13 -3.60
C ASN A 446 10.05 40.94 -3.26
N PHE A 447 9.23 41.99 -3.37
CA PHE A 447 7.78 41.90 -3.29
C PHE A 447 7.14 42.38 -4.59
N GLY A 448 6.58 41.45 -5.37
CA GLY A 448 6.09 41.83 -6.68
C GLY A 448 6.02 40.69 -7.70
N ILE A 449 6.19 41.07 -8.97
CA ILE A 449 6.05 40.19 -10.12
C ILE A 449 7.29 40.29 -10.99
N PHE A 450 8.00 39.18 -11.19
CA PHE A 450 9.16 39.05 -12.09
C PHE A 450 10.29 40.05 -11.80
N ASP A 451 10.50 40.38 -10.52
CA ASP A 451 11.63 41.21 -10.12
C ASP A 451 12.91 40.36 -10.02
N GLY A 452 14.05 40.92 -10.41
CA GLY A 452 15.37 40.31 -10.34
C GLY A 452 16.31 41.10 -9.44
N GLY A 453 17.11 40.42 -8.62
CA GLY A 453 18.04 41.07 -7.69
C GLY A 453 17.46 41.18 -6.29
N ASN A 454 17.62 42.30 -5.59
CA ASN A 454 17.33 42.37 -4.16
C ASN A 454 16.39 43.51 -3.76
N SER A 455 15.47 43.21 -2.84
CA SER A 455 14.61 44.18 -2.15
C SER A 455 13.83 45.10 -3.09
N ASN A 456 13.41 44.62 -4.27
CA ASN A 456 12.58 45.41 -5.18
C ASN A 456 11.08 45.26 -4.81
N PHE A 457 10.32 46.35 -5.00
CA PHE A 457 8.88 46.38 -4.84
C PHE A 457 8.18 46.76 -6.15
N GLY A 458 7.26 45.91 -6.62
CA GLY A 458 6.41 46.19 -7.78
C GLY A 458 6.50 45.13 -8.87
N SER A 459 7.00 45.45 -10.06
CA SER A 459 7.12 44.45 -11.13
C SER A 459 8.25 44.71 -12.11
N PHE A 460 8.87 43.64 -12.60
CA PHE A 460 9.92 43.64 -13.63
C PHE A 460 11.14 44.50 -13.30
N ASN A 461 11.34 44.85 -12.03
CA ASN A 461 12.50 45.63 -11.63
C ASN A 461 13.73 44.71 -11.57
N VAL A 462 14.89 45.22 -11.97
CA VAL A 462 16.15 44.48 -11.95
C VAL A 462 17.25 45.26 -11.23
N GLY A 463 17.89 44.65 -10.25
CA GLY A 463 18.91 45.30 -9.43
C GLY A 463 18.45 45.39 -7.98
N PHE A 464 18.61 46.55 -7.35
CA PHE A 464 18.45 46.70 -5.91
C PHE A 464 17.43 47.78 -5.57
N GLU A 465 16.52 47.48 -4.66
CA GLU A 465 15.77 48.51 -3.92
C GLU A 465 14.93 49.42 -4.82
N ASN A 466 14.44 48.93 -5.96
CA ASN A 466 13.60 49.72 -6.85
C ASN A 466 12.12 49.58 -6.48
N THR A 467 11.37 50.67 -6.58
CA THR A 467 9.92 50.73 -6.38
C THR A 467 9.21 51.09 -7.69
N GLY A 468 8.25 50.28 -8.09
CA GLY A 468 7.39 50.53 -9.24
C GLY A 468 7.58 49.50 -10.35
N PHE A 469 7.75 49.94 -11.59
CA PHE A 469 7.69 49.04 -12.75
C PHE A 469 8.92 49.17 -13.65
N ALA A 470 9.54 48.04 -13.98
CA ALA A 470 10.59 47.91 -14.97
C ALA A 470 11.77 48.87 -14.77
N ASN A 471 12.12 49.18 -13.52
CA ASN A 471 13.32 49.96 -13.23
C ASN A 471 14.55 49.06 -13.21
N SER A 472 15.72 49.62 -13.50
CA SER A 472 17.01 48.93 -13.47
C SER A 472 18.07 49.74 -12.74
N GLY A 473 18.97 49.08 -12.00
CA GLY A 473 19.97 49.74 -11.16
C GLY A 473 19.53 49.79 -9.69
N ALA A 474 19.88 50.85 -8.96
CA ALA A 474 19.65 50.94 -7.52
C ALA A 474 18.66 52.05 -7.11
N GLY A 475 17.73 51.74 -6.22
CA GLY A 475 17.00 52.76 -5.47
C GLY A 475 16.08 53.64 -6.32
N ASN A 476 15.58 53.21 -7.48
CA ASN A 476 14.70 54.04 -8.32
C ASN A 476 13.23 53.94 -7.91
N THR A 477 12.48 55.03 -8.04
CA THR A 477 11.03 55.08 -7.82
C THR A 477 10.29 55.48 -9.10
N GLY A 478 9.33 54.66 -9.54
CA GLY A 478 8.46 54.97 -10.66
C GLY A 478 8.56 53.92 -11.77
N PHE A 479 8.72 54.35 -13.02
CA PHE A 479 8.57 53.48 -14.19
C PHE A 479 9.76 53.62 -15.12
N PHE A 480 10.32 52.51 -15.58
CA PHE A 480 11.35 52.44 -16.64
C PHE A 480 12.63 53.26 -16.36
N ASN A 481 12.94 53.55 -15.10
CA ASN A 481 14.16 54.27 -14.78
C ASN A 481 15.38 53.33 -14.85
N SER A 482 16.55 53.88 -15.20
CA SER A 482 17.82 53.15 -15.25
C SER A 482 18.93 53.96 -14.59
N GLY A 483 19.85 53.27 -13.90
CA GLY A 483 20.87 53.93 -13.06
C GLY A 483 20.38 54.05 -11.63
N ASP A 484 20.77 55.10 -10.91
CA ASP A 484 20.61 55.14 -9.45
C ASP A 484 19.73 56.30 -8.96
N SER A 485 18.89 56.01 -7.97
CA SER A 485 18.10 56.99 -7.22
C SER A 485 17.28 57.94 -8.09
N ASN A 486 16.66 57.48 -9.18
CA ASN A 486 15.77 58.30 -10.01
C ASN A 486 14.31 58.24 -9.52
N THR A 487 13.56 59.33 -9.67
CA THR A 487 12.13 59.42 -9.38
C THR A 487 11.35 59.86 -10.61
N GLY A 488 10.40 59.05 -11.05
CA GLY A 488 9.48 59.40 -12.14
C GLY A 488 9.48 58.38 -13.26
N PHE A 489 9.53 58.83 -14.51
CA PHE A 489 9.31 57.98 -15.69
C PHE A 489 10.48 58.05 -16.68
N ALA A 490 11.02 56.89 -17.04
CA ALA A 490 12.01 56.71 -18.11
C ALA A 490 13.24 57.61 -17.97
N ASN A 491 13.71 57.84 -16.74
CA ASN A 491 14.97 58.55 -16.51
C ASN A 491 16.15 57.59 -16.62
N SER A 492 17.30 58.09 -17.05
CA SER A 492 18.55 57.34 -17.15
C SER A 492 19.71 58.11 -16.53
N GLY A 493 20.64 57.40 -15.91
CA GLY A 493 21.71 58.02 -15.11
C GLY A 493 21.28 58.16 -13.65
N ASN A 494 21.74 59.19 -12.93
CA ASN A 494 21.60 59.22 -11.48
C ASN A 494 20.85 60.43 -10.96
N VAL A 495 20.06 60.23 -9.91
CA VAL A 495 19.40 61.29 -9.14
C VAL A 495 18.53 62.20 -10.00
N ASN A 496 17.78 61.66 -10.97
CA ASN A 496 16.87 62.46 -11.79
C ASN A 496 15.44 62.42 -11.25
N THR A 497 14.74 63.56 -11.29
CA THR A 497 13.33 63.71 -10.94
C THR A 497 12.54 64.17 -12.16
N GLY A 498 11.49 63.46 -12.55
CA GLY A 498 10.61 63.84 -13.65
C GLY A 498 10.57 62.81 -14.77
N PHE A 499 10.64 63.24 -16.02
CA PHE A 499 10.32 62.39 -17.17
C PHE A 499 11.40 62.47 -18.25
N PHE A 500 11.87 61.32 -18.72
CA PHE A 500 12.79 61.21 -19.87
C PHE A 500 14.11 61.98 -19.70
N ASN A 501 14.55 62.20 -18.46
CA ASN A 501 15.84 62.84 -18.22
C ASN A 501 16.98 61.82 -18.38
N ALA A 502 18.11 62.26 -18.92
CA ALA A 502 19.35 61.52 -19.02
C ALA A 502 20.47 62.30 -18.32
N GLY A 503 21.54 61.64 -17.91
CA GLY A 503 22.63 62.27 -17.16
C GLY A 503 22.34 62.29 -15.66
N ASN A 504 22.88 63.28 -14.95
CA ASN A 504 22.81 63.32 -13.49
C ASN A 504 21.97 64.51 -12.99
N ILE A 505 21.34 64.37 -11.82
CA ILE A 505 20.79 65.46 -11.00
C ILE A 505 19.88 66.40 -11.81
N ASN A 506 18.92 65.87 -12.57
CA ASN A 506 17.98 66.68 -13.35
C ASN A 506 16.58 66.70 -12.74
N THR A 507 15.86 67.82 -12.89
CA THR A 507 14.47 68.01 -12.44
C THR A 507 13.67 68.60 -13.56
N GLY A 508 12.78 67.82 -14.16
CA GLY A 508 12.02 68.30 -15.31
C GLY A 508 11.77 67.26 -16.37
N PHE A 509 11.83 67.67 -17.63
CA PHE A 509 11.48 66.83 -18.77
C PHE A 509 12.56 66.88 -19.86
N TRP A 510 13.01 65.72 -20.34
CA TRP A 510 13.95 65.62 -21.47
C TRP A 510 15.29 66.35 -21.28
N ASP A 511 15.72 66.55 -20.05
CA ASP A 511 17.04 67.12 -19.76
C ASP A 511 18.12 66.05 -20.00
N ALA A 512 19.25 66.43 -20.62
CA ALA A 512 20.33 65.51 -20.99
C ALA A 512 21.70 65.90 -20.40
N GLY A 513 21.77 67.02 -19.67
CA GLY A 513 22.99 67.44 -18.96
C GLY A 513 23.13 66.79 -17.57
N ASP A 514 24.10 67.25 -16.79
CA ASP A 514 24.41 66.68 -15.47
C ASP A 514 23.90 67.51 -14.28
N LEU A 515 23.22 68.63 -14.56
CA LEU A 515 22.56 69.46 -13.54
C LEU A 515 21.60 70.44 -14.21
N ASN A 516 20.34 70.06 -14.33
CA ASN A 516 19.34 70.86 -15.05
C ASN A 516 17.99 70.90 -14.35
N THR A 517 17.38 72.08 -14.32
CA THR A 517 15.97 72.25 -13.96
C THR A 517 15.22 72.81 -15.15
N GLY A 518 14.18 72.12 -15.63
CA GLY A 518 13.30 72.66 -16.67
C GLY A 518 12.91 71.65 -17.76
N ILE A 519 13.09 72.04 -19.02
CA ILE A 519 12.71 71.24 -20.18
C ILE A 519 13.83 71.30 -21.23
N GLY A 520 14.35 70.15 -21.65
CA GLY A 520 15.19 70.01 -22.83
C GLY A 520 16.59 70.61 -22.72
N SER A 521 17.14 70.76 -21.52
CA SER A 521 18.46 71.36 -21.31
C SER A 521 19.58 70.32 -21.35
N ALA A 522 20.62 70.59 -22.15
CA ALA A 522 21.83 69.76 -22.26
C ALA A 522 23.07 70.38 -21.59
N LEU A 523 22.93 71.57 -20.99
CA LEU A 523 24.05 72.33 -20.42
C LEU A 523 24.03 72.28 -18.89
N THR A 524 25.07 71.74 -18.27
CA THR A 524 25.20 71.71 -16.80
C THR A 524 25.18 73.12 -16.21
N GLN A 525 24.22 73.38 -15.31
CA GLN A 525 24.08 74.67 -14.64
C GLN A 525 25.11 74.83 -13.51
N THR A 526 25.47 76.07 -13.18
CA THR A 526 26.41 76.38 -12.08
C THR A 526 25.68 76.57 -10.75
N VAL A 527 24.91 75.56 -10.33
CA VAL A 527 24.18 75.53 -9.05
C VAL A 527 24.56 74.27 -8.26
N GLY A 528 24.09 74.13 -7.02
CA GLY A 528 24.40 72.97 -6.19
C GLY A 528 23.38 71.82 -6.28
N ASN A 529 22.16 72.11 -6.72
CA ASN A 529 21.04 71.17 -6.82
C ASN A 529 20.21 71.51 -8.06
N SER A 530 19.46 70.53 -8.53
CA SER A 530 18.35 70.75 -9.46
C SER A 530 17.01 70.78 -8.71
N GLY A 531 16.02 71.49 -9.24
CA GLY A 531 14.71 71.67 -8.61
C GLY A 531 14.71 72.73 -7.51
N PHE A 532 13.81 72.61 -6.53
CA PHE A 532 13.48 73.71 -5.61
C PHE A 532 13.47 73.31 -4.14
N GLY A 533 14.00 74.18 -3.28
CA GLY A 533 13.93 74.01 -1.83
C GLY A 533 14.81 72.89 -1.26
N ASN A 534 15.79 72.40 -2.03
CA ASN A 534 16.71 71.36 -1.59
C ASN A 534 17.82 71.93 -0.68
N LEU A 535 18.17 71.19 0.37
CA LEU A 535 19.27 71.50 1.30
C LEU A 535 20.45 70.56 1.07
N GLY A 536 21.66 71.13 0.97
CA GLY A 536 22.89 70.41 0.61
C GLY A 536 23.23 70.54 -0.88
N THR A 537 23.90 69.55 -1.47
CA THR A 537 24.26 69.51 -2.90
C THR A 537 23.91 68.16 -3.52
N GLY A 538 23.80 68.09 -4.85
CA GLY A 538 23.59 66.85 -5.58
C GLY A 538 22.14 66.33 -5.59
N ASN A 539 21.17 67.11 -5.09
CA ASN A 539 19.76 66.70 -5.06
C ASN A 539 19.02 67.17 -6.32
N SER A 540 18.02 66.40 -6.75
CA SER A 540 16.99 66.82 -7.71
C SER A 540 15.60 66.77 -7.07
N GLY A 541 14.62 67.45 -7.65
CA GLY A 541 13.24 67.47 -7.17
C GLY A 541 12.96 68.58 -6.16
N TRP A 542 12.14 68.29 -5.14
CA TRP A 542 11.59 69.31 -4.26
C TRP A 542 11.78 69.01 -2.77
N GLY A 543 12.34 69.97 -2.04
CA GLY A 543 12.37 69.93 -0.57
C GLY A 543 13.23 68.81 0.03
N ASN A 544 14.17 68.25 -0.74
CA ASN A 544 15.06 67.19 -0.26
C ASN A 544 16.16 67.74 0.64
N ASN A 545 16.57 66.97 1.64
CA ASN A 545 17.58 67.36 2.62
C ASN A 545 18.67 66.30 2.72
N ASP A 546 19.80 66.57 2.06
CA ASP A 546 21.03 65.77 2.14
C ASP A 546 22.24 66.68 2.41
N PRO A 547 22.60 66.92 3.68
CA PRO A 547 23.77 67.71 4.03
C PRO A 547 25.10 67.08 3.59
N SER A 548 25.11 65.79 3.23
CA SER A 548 26.33 65.03 2.92
C SER A 548 26.68 64.97 1.44
N GLY A 549 25.76 65.39 0.56
CA GLY A 549 26.03 65.58 -0.88
C GLY A 549 26.01 64.31 -1.74
N THR A 550 25.33 63.25 -1.29
CA THR A 550 25.19 61.97 -2.00
C THR A 550 24.03 61.93 -2.99
N GLY A 551 23.06 62.83 -2.83
CA GLY A 551 21.99 63.12 -3.78
C GLY A 551 20.71 62.32 -3.55
N ASN A 552 19.61 63.03 -3.29
CA ASN A 552 18.24 62.50 -3.31
C ASN A 552 17.50 62.99 -4.55
N SER A 553 16.57 62.19 -5.07
CA SER A 553 15.59 62.62 -6.06
C SER A 553 14.17 62.55 -5.50
N GLY A 554 13.21 63.22 -6.13
CA GLY A 554 11.80 63.19 -5.74
C GLY A 554 11.43 64.30 -4.77
N PHE A 555 10.65 63.98 -3.72
CA PHE A 555 9.97 64.96 -2.89
C PHE A 555 10.22 64.72 -1.40
N PHE A 556 10.70 65.74 -0.69
CA PHE A 556 10.80 65.79 0.77
C PHE A 556 11.58 64.63 1.41
N ASN A 557 12.53 64.05 0.70
CA ASN A 557 13.38 62.99 1.21
C ASN A 557 14.47 63.56 2.14
N PHE A 558 14.80 62.81 3.18
CA PHE A 558 15.78 63.16 4.19
C PHE A 558 16.89 62.10 4.26
N GLY A 559 18.14 62.54 4.39
CA GLY A 559 19.29 61.64 4.44
C GLY A 559 19.90 61.43 3.04
N THR A 560 20.39 60.24 2.75
CA THR A 560 21.29 59.97 1.62
C THR A 560 20.71 58.97 0.62
N GLY A 561 20.85 59.25 -0.68
CA GLY A 561 20.58 58.30 -1.77
C GLY A 561 19.12 57.91 -2.00
N ASN A 562 18.15 58.61 -1.43
CA ASN A 562 16.74 58.24 -1.52
C ASN A 562 16.08 58.73 -2.83
N SER A 563 15.07 57.99 -3.28
CA SER A 563 14.15 58.41 -4.34
C SER A 563 12.70 58.30 -3.89
N GLY A 564 11.77 58.91 -4.60
CA GLY A 564 10.35 58.87 -4.29
C GLY A 564 9.92 60.00 -3.36
N ILE A 565 9.16 59.69 -2.32
CA ILE A 565 8.45 60.70 -1.52
C ILE A 565 8.64 60.43 -0.03
N SER A 566 9.10 61.45 0.70
CA SER A 566 9.15 61.50 2.17
C SER A 566 9.88 60.32 2.83
N ASN A 567 10.89 59.76 2.17
CA ASN A 567 11.73 58.72 2.75
C ASN A 567 12.79 59.33 3.67
N ALA A 568 13.13 58.62 4.75
CA ALA A 568 14.09 59.05 5.76
C ALA A 568 15.22 58.02 5.94
N GLY A 569 16.39 58.35 5.39
CA GLY A 569 17.63 57.58 5.46
C GLY A 569 18.40 57.76 6.77
N ALA A 570 19.27 56.80 7.10
CA ALA A 570 20.27 56.98 8.17
C ALA A 570 21.32 58.04 7.75
N GLY A 571 21.61 59.01 8.62
CA GLY A 571 22.34 60.24 8.26
C GLY A 571 23.81 60.12 7.80
N PHE A 572 24.41 58.91 7.76
CA PHE A 572 25.84 58.74 7.47
C PHE A 572 26.20 57.59 6.50
N THR A 573 25.22 56.80 6.04
CA THR A 573 25.47 55.67 5.13
C THR A 573 24.43 55.72 4.01
N PRO A 574 24.79 55.54 2.72
CA PRO A 574 23.82 55.56 1.62
C PRO A 574 22.64 54.63 1.90
N GLY A 575 21.44 55.21 2.04
CA GLY A 575 20.26 54.51 2.52
C GLY A 575 19.28 54.08 1.44
N PHE A 576 19.50 54.39 0.16
CA PHE A 576 18.76 53.93 -1.05
C PHE A 576 17.27 53.60 -0.86
N ASN A 577 16.54 54.38 -0.05
CA ASN A 577 15.12 54.11 0.12
C ASN A 577 14.38 54.59 -1.13
N SER A 578 13.51 53.75 -1.68
CA SER A 578 12.64 54.07 -2.80
C SER A 578 11.17 53.87 -2.44
N GLY A 579 10.29 54.64 -3.08
CA GLY A 579 8.86 54.61 -2.84
C GLY A 579 8.41 55.72 -1.90
N TYR A 580 7.63 55.38 -0.86
CA TYR A 580 6.92 56.35 -0.04
C TYR A 580 7.12 56.09 1.46
N GLY A 581 7.61 57.11 2.18
CA GLY A 581 7.53 57.15 3.64
C GLY A 581 8.33 56.08 4.38
N ASN A 582 9.35 55.49 3.76
CA ASN A 582 10.19 54.49 4.40
C ASN A 582 11.17 55.15 5.38
N ILE A 583 11.48 54.46 6.48
CA ILE A 583 12.39 54.91 7.53
C ILE A 583 13.50 53.85 7.71
N GLY A 584 14.74 54.28 7.74
CA GLY A 584 15.90 53.38 7.85
C GLY A 584 16.70 53.35 6.56
N GLY A 585 17.11 52.18 6.07
CA GLY A 585 17.93 52.07 4.86
C GLY A 585 17.55 50.88 3.98
N HIS A 586 17.89 50.96 2.70
CA HIS A 586 17.72 49.90 1.72
C HIS A 586 16.27 49.40 1.57
N ASN A 587 15.28 50.28 1.75
CA ASN A 587 13.88 49.88 1.68
C ASN A 587 13.23 50.28 0.36
N ALA A 588 12.45 49.37 -0.24
CA ALA A 588 11.58 49.66 -1.37
C ALA A 588 10.11 49.49 -0.98
N GLY A 589 9.29 50.47 -1.31
CA GLY A 589 7.84 50.39 -1.16
C GLY A 589 7.27 51.44 -0.25
N ILE A 590 6.38 51.05 0.65
CA ILE A 590 5.48 51.96 1.36
C ILE A 590 5.64 51.74 2.86
N THR A 591 6.06 52.80 3.54
CA THR A 591 6.06 52.92 5.01
C THR A 591 6.76 51.78 5.75
N ASN A 592 7.84 51.25 5.17
CA ASN A 592 8.68 50.27 5.85
C ASN A 592 9.59 50.93 6.89
N SER A 593 9.94 50.20 7.95
CA SER A 593 10.78 50.71 9.04
C SER A 593 11.88 49.71 9.41
N GLY A 594 13.12 49.99 9.02
CA GLY A 594 14.26 49.12 9.26
C GLY A 594 15.19 49.03 8.05
N SER A 595 15.68 47.82 7.73
CA SER A 595 16.68 47.62 6.68
C SER A 595 16.31 46.57 5.65
N ARG A 596 16.60 46.82 4.35
CA ARG A 596 16.49 45.82 3.26
C ARG A 596 15.07 45.26 3.09
N LEU A 597 14.05 46.08 3.33
CA LEU A 597 12.65 45.69 3.26
C LEU A 597 12.03 45.97 1.89
N ALA A 598 11.20 45.06 1.38
CA ALA A 598 10.39 45.34 0.19
C ALA A 598 8.90 45.14 0.46
N GLY A 599 8.11 46.20 0.30
CA GLY A 599 6.66 46.12 0.31
C GLY A 599 5.99 47.11 1.21
N ILE A 600 5.01 46.68 2.00
CA ILE A 600 4.07 47.59 2.66
C ILE A 600 4.12 47.38 4.16
N SER A 601 4.54 48.42 4.89
CA SER A 601 4.49 48.47 6.36
C SER A 601 5.22 47.32 7.05
N ASN A 602 6.33 46.86 6.48
CA ASN A 602 7.19 45.88 7.14
C ASN A 602 8.09 46.58 8.16
N SER A 603 8.47 45.87 9.22
CA SER A 603 9.44 46.32 10.21
C SER A 603 10.49 45.27 10.53
N GLY A 604 11.70 45.72 10.87
CA GLY A 604 12.86 44.85 11.09
C GLY A 604 13.75 44.78 9.86
N ASP A 605 14.21 43.59 9.47
CA ASP A 605 15.24 43.44 8.45
C ASP A 605 14.93 42.36 7.39
N ASP A 606 15.46 42.51 6.18
CA ASP A 606 15.52 41.46 5.14
C ASP A 606 14.17 40.80 4.80
N SER A 607 13.07 41.54 4.91
CA SER A 607 11.72 41.00 4.77
C SER A 607 10.98 41.60 3.57
N SER A 608 10.11 40.78 2.95
CA SER A 608 9.25 41.24 1.86
C SER A 608 7.78 40.99 2.15
N GLY A 609 6.90 41.71 1.46
CA GLY A 609 5.45 41.51 1.53
C GLY A 609 4.75 42.60 2.34
N ILE A 610 3.79 42.22 3.19
CA ILE A 610 2.86 43.18 3.81
C ILE A 610 2.73 42.95 5.32
N VAL A 611 2.97 43.98 6.13
CA VAL A 611 2.79 43.97 7.59
C VAL A 611 3.55 42.83 8.29
N ASN A 612 4.80 42.59 7.89
CA ASN A 612 5.67 41.65 8.59
C ASN A 612 6.48 42.37 9.67
N SER A 613 6.71 41.72 10.81
CA SER A 613 7.56 42.22 11.89
C SER A 613 8.63 41.21 12.27
N GLY A 614 9.90 41.62 12.23
CA GLY A 614 11.07 40.80 12.51
C GLY A 614 11.98 40.66 11.29
N SER A 615 12.69 39.55 11.16
CA SER A 615 13.74 39.39 10.14
C SER A 615 13.52 38.21 9.19
N GLN A 616 13.89 38.38 7.92
CA GLN A 616 13.88 37.32 6.89
C GLN A 616 12.48 36.73 6.61
N ASN A 617 11.44 37.55 6.70
CA ASN A 617 10.06 37.12 6.47
C ASN A 617 9.60 37.37 5.03
N SER A 618 8.67 36.56 4.53
CA SER A 618 7.93 36.84 3.29
C SER A 618 6.44 36.55 3.46
N GLY A 619 5.60 37.09 2.58
CA GLY A 619 4.15 36.95 2.64
C GLY A 619 3.51 38.09 3.42
N GLY A 620 2.67 37.81 4.41
CA GLY A 620 2.09 38.92 5.18
C GLY A 620 1.53 38.58 6.55
N PHE A 621 1.50 39.61 7.40
CA PHE A 621 1.01 39.50 8.78
C PHE A 621 1.79 38.49 9.64
N ASN A 622 3.09 38.32 9.37
CA ASN A 622 3.94 37.41 10.14
C ASN A 622 4.65 38.15 11.29
N VAL A 623 4.79 37.49 12.44
CA VAL A 623 5.50 38.04 13.61
C VAL A 623 6.56 37.07 14.10
N GLY A 624 7.83 37.43 13.93
CA GLY A 624 8.96 36.57 14.28
C GLY A 624 10.03 36.62 13.19
N ASN A 625 10.85 35.57 13.10
CA ASN A 625 11.95 35.51 12.14
C ASN A 625 11.85 34.27 11.26
N MET A 626 12.32 34.38 10.01
CA MET A 626 12.45 33.26 9.08
C MET A 626 11.10 32.58 8.77
N LEU A 627 10.07 33.38 8.51
CA LEU A 627 8.71 32.91 8.22
C LEU A 627 8.32 33.19 6.76
N SER A 628 7.49 32.31 6.20
CA SER A 628 6.83 32.54 4.91
C SER A 628 5.35 32.18 4.99
N GLY A 629 4.53 32.80 4.13
CA GLY A 629 3.09 32.62 4.09
C GLY A 629 2.37 33.75 4.80
N PHE A 630 1.20 33.43 5.37
CA PHE A 630 0.33 34.42 5.99
C PHE A 630 -0.02 34.03 7.42
N PHE A 631 -0.05 35.01 8.32
CA PHE A 631 -0.47 34.86 9.72
C PHE A 631 0.35 33.81 10.50
N ARG A 632 1.67 33.86 10.37
CA ARG A 632 2.59 32.94 11.06
C ARG A 632 3.20 33.50 12.33
#